data_AF-A0A7C8GU31-F1
#
_entry.id   AF-A0A7C8GU31-F1
#
_cell.length_a   1.000
_cell.length_b   1.000
_cell.length_c   1.000
_cell.angle_alpha   90.00
_cell.angle_beta   90.00
_cell.angle_gamma   90.00
#
_symmetry.space_group_name_H-M   'P 1'
#
loop_
_entity.id
_entity.type
_entity.pdbx_description
1 polymer ?
#
loop_
_entity_poly.entity_id
_entity_poly.type
_entity_poly.pdbx_seq_one_letter_code
_entity_poly.pdbx_strand_id
1 'polypeptide(L)'
;MEYIIETNNLTKRFGKEQAVAGIEMKVPKGEIYGFLGPNGAGKTTTIRMLLGLMRPTSGSIHIFQQDLKKERINILKKVGSLVENPSYYPHLTAYENLEALRKILGVPKARIKEVLEIVRLQDVAKKKVKGFS
;
A
#
# COMPACT_ATOMS: atom_id res chain seq x y z
N MET A 1 19.00 4.88 -14.54
CA MET A 1 17.57 4.54 -14.33
C MET A 1 17.35 4.50 -12.82
N GLU A 2 16.39 5.28 -12.30
CA GLU A 2 16.11 5.33 -10.85
C GLU A 2 15.09 4.25 -10.50
N TYR A 3 15.44 3.32 -9.61
CA TYR A 3 14.52 2.31 -9.08
C TYR A 3 13.86 2.81 -7.78
N ILE A 4 12.54 2.72 -7.72
CA ILE A 4 11.76 3.12 -6.53
C ILE A 4 11.53 1.96 -5.59
N ILE A 5 11.51 0.72 -6.09
CA ILE A 5 11.43 -0.49 -5.28
C ILE A 5 12.53 -1.43 -5.74
N GLU A 6 13.35 -1.90 -4.81
CA GLU A 6 14.35 -2.93 -5.04
C GLU A 6 14.26 -4.00 -3.96
N THR A 7 14.32 -5.27 -4.35
CA THR A 7 14.37 -6.40 -3.43
C THR A 7 15.59 -7.25 -3.73
N ASN A 8 16.27 -7.71 -2.68
CA ASN A 8 17.38 -8.66 -2.82
C ASN A 8 17.03 -9.94 -2.05
N ASN A 9 16.99 -11.06 -2.76
CA ASN A 9 16.68 -12.40 -2.27
C ASN A 9 15.47 -12.43 -1.31
N LEU A 10 14.42 -11.68 -1.65
CA LEU A 10 13.28 -11.50 -0.76
C LEU A 10 12.54 -12.82 -0.57
N THR A 11 12.53 -13.32 0.67
CA THR A 11 12.03 -14.66 0.98
C THR A 11 11.10 -14.61 2.17
N LYS A 12 10.00 -15.37 2.09
CA LYS A 12 9.07 -15.58 3.21
C LYS A 12 8.79 -17.06 3.39
N ARG A 13 9.03 -17.53 4.62
CA ARG A 13 8.64 -18.86 5.09
C ARG A 13 7.60 -18.76 6.21
N PHE A 14 6.66 -19.69 6.22
CA PHE A 14 5.71 -19.96 7.29
C PHE A 14 5.95 -21.38 7.78
N GLY A 15 6.71 -21.53 8.87
CA GLY A 15 7.19 -22.84 9.30
C GLY A 15 8.01 -23.51 8.18
N LYS A 16 7.53 -24.64 7.67
CA LYS A 16 8.17 -25.40 6.58
C LYS A 16 7.81 -24.89 5.19
N GLU A 17 6.70 -24.16 5.04
CA GLU A 17 6.21 -23.68 3.75
C GLU A 17 6.96 -22.43 3.30
N GLN A 18 7.38 -22.38 2.03
CA GLN A 18 8.06 -21.24 1.43
C GLN A 18 7.10 -20.48 0.51
N ALA A 19 6.38 -19.51 1.09
CA ALA A 19 5.38 -18.72 0.35
C ALA A 19 6.00 -17.72 -0.63
N VAL A 20 7.22 -17.25 -0.39
CA VAL A 20 7.99 -16.41 -1.33
C VAL A 20 9.44 -16.90 -1.31
N ALA A 21 10.03 -17.09 -2.49
CA ALA A 21 11.32 -17.73 -2.67
C ALA A 21 12.30 -16.86 -3.45
N GLY A 22 13.06 -16.02 -2.74
CA GLY A 22 14.19 -15.28 -3.33
C GLY A 22 13.82 -14.33 -4.46
N ILE A 23 12.82 -13.46 -4.26
CA ILE A 23 12.45 -12.47 -5.28
C ILE A 23 13.55 -11.40 -5.41
N GLU A 24 14.10 -11.31 -6.61
CA GLU A 24 14.91 -10.19 -7.11
C GLU A 24 14.00 -9.30 -7.96
N MET A 25 13.78 -8.05 -7.54
CA MET A 25 12.86 -7.15 -8.21
C MET A 25 13.45 -5.75 -8.24
N LYS A 26 13.30 -5.07 -9.37
CA LYS A 26 13.66 -3.66 -9.56
C LYS A 26 12.54 -2.96 -10.31
N VAL A 27 11.83 -2.07 -9.64
CA VAL A 27 10.71 -1.30 -10.21
C VAL A 27 11.19 0.12 -10.49
N PRO A 28 11.27 0.54 -11.77
CA PRO A 28 11.67 1.90 -12.11
C PRO A 28 10.63 2.93 -11.64
N LYS A 29 11.08 4.17 -11.44
CA LYS A 29 10.20 5.28 -11.12
C LYS A 29 9.20 5.57 -12.24
N GLY A 30 7.94 5.75 -11.87
CA GLY A 30 6.87 6.10 -12.80
C GLY A 30 6.27 4.91 -13.56
N GLU A 31 6.72 3.69 -13.27
CA GLU A 31 6.25 2.48 -13.95
C GLU A 31 5.07 1.82 -13.24
N ILE A 32 4.24 1.14 -14.04
CA ILE A 32 3.21 0.23 -13.54
C ILE A 32 3.79 -1.18 -13.51
N TYR A 33 3.80 -1.79 -12.33
CA TYR A 33 4.32 -3.14 -12.13
C TYR A 33 3.23 -4.07 -11.59
N GLY A 34 3.06 -5.24 -12.22
CA GLY A 34 2.01 -6.21 -11.88
C GLY A 34 2.57 -7.59 -11.53
N PHE A 35 2.06 -8.20 -10.47
CA PHE A 35 2.31 -9.61 -10.17
C PHE A 35 1.26 -10.50 -10.84
N LEU A 36 1.68 -11.37 -11.75
CA LEU A 36 0.82 -12.36 -12.41
C LEU A 36 1.16 -13.77 -11.92
N GLY A 37 0.14 -14.56 -11.60
CA GLY A 37 0.30 -15.95 -11.17
C GLY A 37 -0.94 -16.51 -10.49
N PRO A 38 -1.02 -17.83 -10.24
CA PRO A 38 -2.17 -18.47 -9.61
C PRO A 38 -2.34 -18.07 -8.13
N ASN A 39 -3.47 -18.44 -7.54
CA ASN A 39 -3.68 -18.33 -6.09
C ASN A 39 -2.60 -19.13 -5.35
N GLY A 40 -2.08 -18.57 -4.25
CA GLY A 40 -0.97 -19.17 -3.52
C GLY A 40 0.43 -18.86 -4.05
N ALA A 41 0.58 -18.22 -5.23
CA ALA A 41 1.89 -17.90 -5.80
C ALA A 41 2.72 -16.83 -5.04
N GLY A 42 2.31 -16.42 -3.83
CA GLY A 42 3.06 -15.44 -3.02
C GLY A 42 2.84 -13.97 -3.36
N LYS A 43 1.89 -13.62 -4.24
CA LYS A 43 1.59 -12.24 -4.65
C LYS A 43 1.25 -11.33 -3.47
N THR A 44 0.19 -11.67 -2.73
CA THR A 44 -0.26 -10.91 -1.56
C THR A 44 0.80 -10.92 -0.46
N THR A 45 1.51 -12.03 -0.28
CA THR A 45 2.62 -12.14 0.67
C THR A 45 3.73 -11.13 0.34
N THR A 46 4.09 -11.00 -0.94
CA THR A 46 5.09 -10.04 -1.41
C THR A 46 4.63 -8.61 -1.20
N ILE A 47 3.39 -8.27 -1.58
CA ILE A 47 2.82 -6.93 -1.36
C ILE A 47 2.81 -6.55 0.13
N ARG A 48 2.36 -7.47 1.01
CA ARG A 48 2.37 -7.23 2.46
C ARG A 48 3.78 -7.01 3.02
N MET A 49 4.80 -7.66 2.45
CA MET A 49 6.19 -7.41 2.83
C MET A 49 6.69 -6.03 2.38
N LEU A 50 6.41 -5.62 1.15
CA LEU A 50 6.77 -4.29 0.63
C LEU A 50 6.12 -3.16 1.44
N LEU A 51 4.91 -3.38 1.94
CA LEU A 51 4.19 -2.43 2.78
C LEU A 51 4.57 -2.49 4.27
N GLY A 52 5.53 -3.35 4.64
CA GLY A 52 5.96 -3.53 6.02
C GLY A 52 4.85 -4.03 6.95
N LEU A 53 3.82 -4.69 6.41
CA LEU A 53 2.76 -5.41 7.13
C LEU A 53 3.20 -6.82 7.49
N MET A 54 4.23 -7.33 6.82
CA MET A 54 4.82 -8.63 7.06
C MET A 54 6.35 -8.53 6.99
N ARG A 55 7.04 -9.12 7.96
CA ARG A 55 8.51 -9.19 7.91
C ARG A 55 8.96 -10.32 6.97
N PRO A 56 9.92 -10.09 6.07
CA PRO A 56 10.63 -11.16 5.37
C PRO A 56 11.27 -12.14 6.35
N THR A 57 11.42 -13.38 5.94
CA THR A 57 12.26 -14.35 6.66
C THR A 57 13.74 -14.07 6.38
N SER A 58 14.07 -13.73 5.14
CA SER A 58 15.40 -13.30 4.72
C SER A 58 15.31 -12.37 3.50
N GLY A 59 16.44 -11.77 3.14
CA GLY A 59 16.54 -10.77 2.08
C GLY A 59 16.30 -9.35 2.59
N SER A 60 16.32 -8.39 1.66
CA SER A 60 16.14 -6.96 1.94
C SER A 60 15.16 -6.32 0.97
N ILE A 61 14.57 -5.21 1.42
CA ILE A 61 13.65 -4.38 0.64
C ILE A 61 14.15 -2.95 0.77
N HIS A 62 14.36 -2.30 -0.38
CA HIS A 62 14.64 -0.88 -0.47
C HIS A 62 13.50 -0.19 -1.21
N ILE A 63 13.01 0.91 -0.65
CA ILE A 63 11.98 1.75 -1.28
C ILE A 63 12.46 3.19 -1.21
N PHE A 64 12.37 3.93 -2.31
CA PHE A 64 12.96 5.27 -2.44
C PHE A 64 14.47 5.26 -2.09
N GLN A 65 15.19 4.20 -2.47
CA GLN A 65 16.60 3.97 -2.16
C GLN A 65 16.92 3.86 -0.64
N GLN A 66 15.89 3.68 0.20
CA GLN A 66 16.01 3.54 1.65
C GLN A 66 15.68 2.12 2.08
N ASP A 67 16.43 1.57 3.03
CA ASP A 67 16.17 0.26 3.63
C ASP A 67 14.85 0.29 4.43
N LEU A 68 13.87 -0.55 4.04
CA LEU A 68 12.54 -0.59 4.66
C LEU A 68 12.58 -0.94 6.15
N LYS A 69 13.56 -1.72 6.60
CA LYS A 69 13.70 -2.09 8.01
C LYS A 69 14.17 -0.91 8.86
N LYS A 70 15.02 -0.04 8.31
CA LYS A 70 15.60 1.11 9.02
C LYS A 70 14.74 2.35 8.92
N GLU A 71 14.22 2.64 7.73
CA GLU A 71 13.54 3.89 7.40
C GLU A 71 12.01 3.72 7.28
N ARG A 72 11.45 2.67 7.90
CA ARG A 72 10.05 2.24 7.73
C ARG A 72 9.05 3.38 7.73
N ILE A 73 9.08 4.25 8.74
CA ILE A 73 8.11 5.33 8.88
C ILE A 73 8.29 6.39 7.79
N ASN A 74 9.53 6.74 7.45
CA ASN A 74 9.84 7.74 6.42
C ASN A 74 9.41 7.26 5.03
N ILE A 75 9.59 5.97 4.76
CA ILE A 75 9.13 5.32 3.53
C ILE A 75 7.60 5.29 3.49
N LEU A 76 6.94 4.72 4.52
CA LEU A 76 5.50 4.47 4.49
C LEU A 76 4.66 5.76 4.47
N LYS A 77 5.19 6.88 4.99
CA LYS A 77 4.55 8.21 4.83
C LYS A 77 4.37 8.64 3.36
N LYS A 78 5.17 8.08 2.45
CA LYS A 78 5.14 8.37 1.01
C LYS A 78 4.43 7.28 0.20
N VAL A 79 3.90 6.25 0.85
CA VAL A 79 3.25 5.10 0.20
C VAL A 79 1.75 5.12 0.50
N GLY A 80 0.93 5.15 -0.55
CA GLY A 80 -0.49 4.81 -0.47
C GLY A 80 -0.70 3.34 -0.79
N SER A 81 -1.57 2.66 -0.06
CA SER A 81 -1.87 1.25 -0.31
C SER A 81 -3.34 0.93 -0.08
N LEU A 82 -3.90 0.11 -0.96
CA LEU A 82 -5.18 -0.57 -0.77
C LEU A 82 -4.90 -2.07 -0.82
N VAL A 83 -4.82 -2.70 0.35
CA VAL A 83 -4.59 -4.15 0.47
C VAL A 83 -5.80 -4.75 1.13
N GLU A 84 -6.32 -5.83 0.57
CA GLU A 84 -7.57 -6.47 1.04
C GLU A 84 -8.76 -5.50 0.99
N ASN A 85 -9.58 -5.47 2.04
CA ASN A 85 -10.75 -4.61 2.15
C ASN A 85 -10.37 -3.30 2.84
N PRO A 86 -10.80 -2.14 2.32
CA PRO A 86 -10.54 -0.87 2.99
C PRO A 86 -11.28 -0.80 4.32
N SER A 87 -10.56 -0.41 5.37
CA SER A 87 -11.12 -0.16 6.70
C SER A 87 -11.77 1.22 6.78
N TYR A 88 -12.92 1.40 6.14
CA TYR A 88 -13.73 2.62 6.29
C TYR A 88 -14.66 2.50 7.50
N TYR A 89 -14.96 3.64 8.14
CA TYR A 89 -15.98 3.74 9.17
C TYR A 89 -17.36 3.80 8.50
N PRO A 90 -18.19 2.74 8.55
CA PRO A 90 -19.39 2.65 7.72
C PRO A 90 -20.48 3.65 8.13
N HIS A 91 -20.47 4.05 9.40
CA HIS A 91 -21.42 4.99 9.98
C HIS A 91 -21.08 6.46 9.65
N LEU A 92 -19.87 6.73 9.16
CA LEU A 92 -19.42 8.04 8.73
C LEU A 92 -19.66 8.24 7.23
N THR A 93 -19.78 9.50 6.83
CA THR A 93 -19.82 9.93 5.42
C THR A 93 -18.48 9.73 4.73
N ALA A 94 -18.48 9.76 3.39
CA ALA A 94 -17.23 9.73 2.63
C ALA A 94 -16.31 10.90 3.01
N TYR A 95 -16.86 12.10 3.19
CA TYR A 95 -16.12 13.27 3.64
C TYR A 95 -15.49 13.05 5.02
N GLU A 96 -16.25 12.52 5.99
CA GLU A 96 -15.75 12.28 7.35
C GLU A 96 -14.66 11.20 7.40
N ASN A 97 -14.79 10.14 6.58
CA ASN A 97 -13.72 9.15 6.42
C ASN A 97 -12.44 9.80 5.88
N LEU A 98 -12.57 10.66 4.86
CA LEU A 98 -11.43 11.39 4.30
C LEU A 98 -10.85 12.41 5.28
N GLU A 99 -11.67 13.07 6.10
CA GLU A 99 -11.22 14.00 7.14
C GLU A 99 -10.42 13.29 8.23
N ALA A 100 -10.81 12.07 8.63
CA ALA A 100 -10.04 11.24 9.55
C ALA A 100 -8.65 10.91 8.97
N LEU A 101 -8.60 10.43 7.71
CA LEU A 101 -7.35 10.12 7.04
C LEU A 101 -6.46 11.36 6.81
N ARG A 102 -7.08 12.49 6.43
CA ARG A 102 -6.41 13.78 6.23
C ARG A 102 -5.67 14.22 7.49
N LYS A 103 -6.31 14.11 8.67
CA LYS A 103 -5.70 14.44 9.96
C LYS A 103 -4.50 13.56 10.27
N ILE A 104 -4.60 12.25 10.02
CA ILE A 104 -3.50 11.30 10.23
C ILE A 104 -2.31 11.62 9.32
N LEU A 105 -2.58 11.96 8.05
CA LEU A 105 -1.55 12.28 7.06
C LEU A 105 -1.01 13.71 7.19
N GLY A 106 -1.67 14.59 7.94
CA GLY A 106 -1.26 15.98 8.11
C GLY A 106 -1.38 16.84 6.85
N VAL A 107 -2.32 16.53 5.95
CA VAL A 107 -2.47 17.23 4.66
C VAL A 107 -3.57 18.32 4.68
N PRO A 108 -3.54 19.31 3.76
CA PRO A 108 -4.53 20.39 3.72
C PRO A 108 -5.96 19.91 3.50
N LYS A 109 -6.95 20.64 4.02
CA LYS A 109 -8.39 20.34 3.81
C LYS A 109 -8.81 20.35 2.34
N ALA A 110 -8.18 21.20 1.52
CA ALA A 110 -8.43 21.25 0.08
C ALA A 110 -8.25 19.88 -0.61
N ARG A 111 -7.35 19.04 -0.06
CA ARG A 111 -7.08 17.71 -0.60
C ARG A 111 -8.30 16.80 -0.64
N ILE A 112 -9.26 16.96 0.27
CA ILE A 112 -10.49 16.15 0.29
C ILE A 112 -11.31 16.39 -0.97
N LYS A 113 -11.48 17.66 -1.36
CA LYS A 113 -12.21 18.03 -2.58
C LYS A 113 -11.51 17.45 -3.81
N GLU A 114 -10.19 17.64 -3.91
CA GLU A 114 -9.40 17.14 -5.04
C GLU A 114 -9.50 15.61 -5.21
N VAL A 115 -9.38 14.83 -4.12
CA VAL A 115 -9.44 13.36 -4.23
C VAL A 115 -10.83 12.87 -4.59
N LEU A 116 -11.89 13.52 -4.08
CA LEU A 116 -13.27 13.21 -4.45
C LEU A 116 -13.53 13.48 -5.93
N GLU A 117 -12.98 14.57 -6.48
CA GLU A 117 -13.08 14.90 -7.91
C GLU A 117 -12.33 13.87 -8.78
N ILE A 118 -11.10 13.48 -8.39
CA ILE A 118 -10.30 12.47 -9.11
C ILE A 118 -11.08 11.16 -9.30
N VAL A 119 -11.78 10.73 -8.24
CA VAL A 119 -12.55 9.47 -8.24
C VAL A 119 -14.04 9.67 -8.54
N ARG A 120 -14.46 10.89 -8.88
CA ARG A 120 -15.83 11.27 -9.28
C ARG A 120 -16.91 10.96 -8.22
N LEU A 121 -16.60 11.20 -6.94
CA LEU A 121 -17.51 10.96 -5.80
C LEU A 121 -17.94 12.24 -5.09
N GLN A 122 -17.74 13.42 -5.69
CA GLN A 122 -18.10 14.71 -5.09
C GLN A 122 -19.58 14.80 -4.68
N ASP A 123 -20.49 14.24 -5.49
CA ASP A 123 -21.94 14.33 -5.27
C ASP A 123 -22.43 13.46 -4.10
N VAL A 124 -21.65 12.44 -3.74
CA VAL A 124 -21.95 11.51 -2.64
C VAL A 124 -21.08 11.75 -1.40
N ALA A 125 -20.31 12.84 -1.36
CA ALA A 125 -19.39 13.14 -0.26
C ALA A 125 -20.07 13.15 1.12
N LYS A 126 -21.35 13.57 1.19
CA LYS A 126 -22.15 13.64 2.41
C LYS A 126 -22.97 12.36 2.69
N LYS A 127 -22.87 11.33 1.85
CA LYS A 127 -23.55 10.04 2.05
C LYS A 127 -22.69 9.14 2.95
N LYS A 128 -23.34 8.41 3.87
CA LYS A 128 -22.69 7.39 4.71
C LYS A 128 -22.12 6.26 3.86
N VAL A 129 -20.90 5.82 4.17
CA VAL A 129 -20.18 4.80 3.40
C VAL A 129 -20.91 3.45 3.40
N LYS A 130 -21.67 3.11 4.46
CA LYS A 130 -22.52 1.89 4.48
C LYS A 130 -23.50 1.80 3.29
N GLY A 131 -23.88 2.93 2.68
CA GLY A 131 -24.78 2.96 1.53
C GLY A 131 -24.08 2.99 0.16
N PHE A 132 -22.78 2.72 0.10
CA PHE A 132 -22.00 2.68 -1.14
C PHE A 132 -22.08 1.26 -1.74
N SER A 133 -22.04 1.17 -3.06
CA SER A 133 -22.10 -0.06 -3.86
C SER A 133 -20.84 -0.21 -4.69
#